data_AF-A0A958UU20-F1
#
_entry.id   AF-A0A958UU20-F1
#
_cell.length_a   1.000
_cell.length_b   1.000
_cell.length_c   1.000
_cell.angle_alpha   90.00
_cell.angle_beta   90.00
_cell.angle_gamma   90.00
#
_symmetry.space_group_name_H-M   'P 1'
#
loop_
_entity.id
_entity.type
_entity.pdbx_description
1 polymer ?
#
loop_
_entity_poly.entity_id
_entity_poly.type
_entity_poly.pdbx_seq_one_letter_code
_entity_poly.pdbx_strand_id
1 'polypeptide(L)'
;LVLNFEARGSGGPSYMLVETNGGNKTLIKEFIKANPQFPVGNSLAYSIYKMLPNDTDLTRFREDANIDGFNFAFIDDHFDYHTALDTYARLDVSSLKHQASYLMPLLTYFSQADLSNLKSEEDLVYFNTPVFKMVSYPFSWAIPMLILAVVLFILLVYYGIQKQTFKFANILKGFGAFTVILIINGLIGYFAWSVLNAIYPNYAEILQGFPYNGHLYIWAFTFLSITVCTAVYHRFYKPENAGSLLIAPMFYWLVLCAIVTFKLRGASFFIIPVYFALVSLFVLARQKKPNMFLLVLLCVPVLTMISPLVTMFPVGLGLKLLISVTLLVTLIYGLLVGIFSFFRYKNRWAVLFGIATIVVFLMANSQSGFSEERPKPNSLVYFFDSDAKEAYWATYDKIPDAWTDTYFNQPNDTV
;
A
#
# COMPACT_ATOMS: atom_id res chain seq x y z
N LEU A 1 -3.80 -27.75 -9.28
CA LEU A 1 -3.60 -26.68 -8.28
C LEU A 1 -2.15 -26.71 -7.84
N VAL A 2 -1.51 -25.55 -7.74
CA VAL A 2 -0.18 -25.41 -7.14
C VAL A 2 -0.25 -24.47 -5.94
N LEU A 3 0.42 -24.84 -4.85
CA LEU A 3 0.67 -23.96 -3.71
C LEU A 3 2.16 -23.62 -3.73
N ASN A 4 2.49 -22.39 -4.14
CA ASN A 4 3.86 -21.92 -4.25
C ASN A 4 4.21 -21.05 -3.04
N PHE A 5 5.32 -21.35 -2.37
CA PHE A 5 5.78 -20.62 -1.19
C PHE A 5 7.13 -20.01 -1.52
N GLU A 6 7.17 -18.68 -1.52
CA GLU A 6 8.32 -17.91 -1.98
C GLU A 6 8.70 -16.79 -1.01
N ALA A 7 9.86 -16.18 -1.25
CA ALA A 7 10.33 -15.05 -0.47
C ALA A 7 11.10 -14.07 -1.37
N ARG A 8 10.67 -12.80 -1.38
CA ARG A 8 11.41 -11.71 -2.04
C ARG A 8 12.29 -10.92 -1.06
N GLY A 9 12.30 -11.33 0.21
CA GLY A 9 13.12 -10.74 1.25
C GLY A 9 13.11 -11.65 2.47
N SER A 10 13.52 -11.15 3.63
CA SER A 10 13.65 -11.95 4.86
C SER A 10 12.56 -11.67 5.90
N GLY A 11 11.65 -10.72 5.64
CA GLY A 11 10.67 -10.26 6.61
C GLY A 11 9.32 -9.81 6.07
N GLY A 12 8.46 -9.39 7.00
CA GLY A 12 7.12 -8.84 6.73
C GLY A 12 6.01 -9.87 6.53
N PRO A 13 4.77 -9.41 6.31
CA PRO A 13 3.63 -10.30 6.13
C PRO A 13 3.73 -11.10 4.83
N SER A 14 3.36 -12.38 4.89
CA SER A 14 3.24 -13.25 3.72
C SER A 14 1.94 -12.99 2.96
N TYR A 15 2.05 -12.34 1.81
CA TYR A 15 0.95 -12.01 0.92
C TYR A 15 0.52 -13.21 0.09
N MET A 16 -0.78 -13.50 0.08
CA MET A 16 -1.43 -14.41 -0.84
C MET A 16 -1.76 -13.68 -2.15
N LEU A 17 -1.21 -14.19 -3.24
CA LEU A 17 -1.43 -13.75 -4.60
C LEU A 17 -2.02 -14.94 -5.38
N VAL A 18 -3.10 -14.72 -6.10
CA VAL A 18 -3.67 -15.74 -6.99
C VAL A 18 -2.93 -15.72 -8.33
N GLU A 19 -2.71 -16.88 -8.93
CA GLU A 19 -2.21 -16.99 -10.29
C GLU A 19 -3.13 -17.89 -11.11
N THR A 20 -3.72 -17.33 -12.16
CA THR A 20 -4.64 -18.02 -13.05
C THR A 20 -4.65 -17.39 -14.44
N ASN A 21 -4.90 -18.22 -15.46
CA ASN A 21 -5.13 -17.77 -16.84
C ASN A 21 -6.54 -17.19 -17.07
N GLY A 22 -7.48 -17.47 -16.16
CA GLY A 22 -8.84 -16.94 -16.19
C GLY A 22 -9.10 -15.94 -15.08
N GLY A 23 -10.32 -15.97 -14.55
CA GLY A 23 -10.78 -15.23 -13.40
C GLY A 23 -10.55 -15.95 -12.07
N ASN A 24 -10.43 -15.18 -10.99
CA ASN A 24 -10.01 -15.70 -9.68
C ASN A 24 -11.13 -16.31 -8.80
N LYS A 25 -12.40 -16.28 -9.24
CA LYS A 25 -13.57 -16.51 -8.38
C LYS A 25 -13.57 -17.83 -7.65
N THR A 26 -13.30 -18.93 -8.34
CA THR A 26 -13.37 -20.26 -7.71
C THR A 26 -12.23 -20.44 -6.72
N LEU A 27 -10.98 -20.13 -7.09
CA LEU A 27 -9.85 -20.17 -6.17
C LEU A 27 -10.06 -19.33 -4.91
N ILE A 28 -10.52 -18.08 -5.03
CA ILE A 28 -10.78 -17.24 -3.85
C ILE A 28 -11.85 -17.84 -2.95
N LYS A 29 -12.93 -18.40 -3.51
CA LYS A 29 -13.94 -19.09 -2.71
C LYS A 29 -13.38 -20.30 -1.97
N GLU A 30 -12.58 -21.12 -2.64
CA GLU A 30 -11.95 -22.29 -2.05
C GLU A 30 -10.92 -21.91 -0.97
N PHE A 31 -10.14 -20.84 -1.18
CA PHE A 31 -9.24 -20.28 -0.17
C PHE A 31 -9.98 -19.80 1.09
N ILE A 32 -11.12 -19.11 0.93
CA ILE A 32 -11.95 -18.67 2.06
C ILE A 32 -12.51 -19.89 2.81
N LYS A 33 -12.96 -20.93 2.10
CA LYS A 33 -13.45 -22.18 2.72
C LYS A 33 -12.36 -22.95 3.46
N ALA A 34 -11.13 -22.95 2.95
CA ALA A 34 -9.96 -23.51 3.64
C ALA A 34 -9.64 -22.77 4.96
N ASN A 35 -10.20 -21.57 5.16
CA ASN A 35 -10.22 -20.81 6.41
C ASN A 35 -8.83 -20.62 7.09
N PRO A 36 -7.80 -20.17 6.35
CA PRO A 36 -6.49 -19.88 6.93
C PRO A 36 -6.62 -18.87 8.09
N GLN A 37 -5.73 -18.96 9.07
CA GLN A 37 -5.88 -18.19 10.31
C GLN A 37 -5.62 -16.69 10.12
N PHE A 38 -4.58 -16.35 9.36
CA PHE A 38 -4.09 -14.97 9.21
C PHE A 38 -3.95 -14.59 7.73
N PRO A 39 -5.04 -14.55 6.93
CA PRO A 39 -4.89 -14.21 5.53
C PRO A 39 -4.44 -12.77 5.36
N VAL A 40 -3.51 -12.56 4.43
CA VAL A 40 -3.09 -11.26 3.93
C VAL A 40 -3.15 -11.33 2.40
N GLY A 41 -4.11 -10.64 1.80
CA GLY A 41 -4.33 -10.67 0.36
C GLY A 41 -5.51 -9.78 -0.03
N ASN A 42 -5.38 -9.11 -1.18
CA ASN A 42 -6.46 -8.31 -1.74
C ASN A 42 -6.40 -8.31 -3.27
N SER A 43 -7.53 -8.05 -3.91
CA SER A 43 -7.65 -8.07 -5.37
C SER A 43 -6.87 -6.96 -6.08
N LEU A 44 -6.48 -5.90 -5.36
CA LEU A 44 -5.60 -4.85 -5.89
C LEU A 44 -4.17 -5.37 -6.03
N ALA A 45 -3.66 -6.08 -5.02
CA ALA A 45 -2.35 -6.74 -5.06
C ALA A 45 -2.26 -7.69 -6.25
N TYR A 46 -3.29 -8.52 -6.45
CA TYR A 46 -3.41 -9.41 -7.61
C TYR A 46 -3.39 -8.66 -8.95
N SER A 47 -4.14 -7.56 -9.05
CA SER A 47 -4.20 -6.77 -10.29
C SER A 47 -2.86 -6.12 -10.62
N ILE A 48 -2.12 -5.67 -9.61
CA ILE A 48 -0.78 -5.09 -9.78
C ILE A 48 0.23 -6.19 -10.11
N TYR A 49 0.17 -7.33 -9.42
CA TYR A 49 1.08 -8.45 -9.61
C TYR A 49 1.06 -8.95 -11.06
N LYS A 50 -0.11 -9.06 -11.68
CA LYS A 50 -0.26 -9.38 -13.12
C LYS A 50 0.40 -8.37 -14.08
N MET A 51 0.74 -7.17 -13.63
CA MET A 51 1.39 -6.12 -14.44
C MET A 51 2.89 -6.05 -14.19
N LEU A 52 3.42 -6.75 -13.19
CA LEU A 52 4.83 -6.75 -12.87
C LEU A 52 5.56 -7.81 -13.72
N PRO A 53 6.82 -7.56 -14.12
CA PRO A 53 7.63 -8.52 -14.87
C PRO A 53 8.26 -9.59 -13.94
N ASN A 54 7.57 -9.97 -12.87
CA ASN A 54 8.08 -10.90 -11.87
C ASN A 54 7.49 -12.29 -12.14
N ASP A 55 8.36 -13.31 -12.14
CA ASP A 55 7.97 -14.69 -12.34
C ASP A 55 8.41 -15.57 -11.17
N THR A 56 7.70 -16.68 -11.00
CA THR A 56 8.10 -17.79 -10.11
C THR A 56 7.89 -19.11 -10.85
N ASP A 57 8.21 -20.24 -10.22
CA ASP A 57 7.85 -21.56 -10.78
C ASP A 57 6.34 -21.67 -11.07
N LEU A 58 5.50 -20.99 -10.28
CA LEU A 58 4.05 -20.94 -10.52
C LEU A 58 3.70 -20.30 -11.87
N THR A 59 4.50 -19.37 -12.38
CA THR A 59 4.30 -18.80 -13.73
C THR A 59 4.33 -19.90 -14.77
N ARG A 60 5.28 -20.84 -14.70
CA ARG A 60 5.41 -21.93 -15.69
C ARG A 60 4.25 -22.91 -15.61
N PHE A 61 3.82 -23.27 -14.40
CA PHE A 61 2.62 -24.08 -14.21
C PHE A 61 1.36 -23.41 -14.77
N ARG A 62 1.24 -22.10 -14.57
CA ARG A 62 0.12 -21.32 -15.10
C ARG A 62 0.18 -21.24 -16.63
N GLU A 63 1.27 -20.73 -17.20
CA GLU A 63 1.36 -20.41 -18.63
C GLU A 63 1.45 -21.66 -19.50
N ASP A 64 2.32 -22.60 -19.14
CA ASP A 64 2.65 -23.74 -20.01
C ASP A 64 1.70 -24.93 -19.78
N ALA A 65 1.26 -25.15 -18.53
CA ALA A 65 0.41 -26.27 -18.16
C ALA A 65 -1.05 -25.89 -17.85
N ASN A 66 -1.39 -24.59 -17.87
CA ASN A 66 -2.72 -24.08 -17.55
C ASN A 66 -3.23 -24.58 -16.17
N ILE A 67 -2.33 -24.62 -15.19
CA ILE A 67 -2.61 -25.02 -13.80
C ILE A 67 -2.63 -23.75 -12.93
N ASP A 68 -3.79 -23.45 -12.36
CA ASP A 68 -3.92 -22.30 -11.46
C ASP A 68 -3.36 -22.63 -10.06
N GLY A 69 -3.03 -21.58 -9.31
CA GLY A 69 -2.46 -21.72 -7.97
C GLY A 69 -2.47 -20.46 -7.13
N PHE A 70 -1.84 -20.59 -5.97
CA PHE A 70 -1.58 -19.50 -5.04
C PHE A 70 -0.08 -19.34 -4.87
N ASN A 71 0.39 -18.10 -4.96
CA ASN A 71 1.72 -17.71 -4.55
C ASN A 71 1.63 -17.05 -3.17
N PHE A 72 2.46 -17.50 -2.23
CA PHE A 72 2.58 -16.90 -0.90
C PHE A 72 3.97 -16.33 -0.77
N ALA A 73 4.09 -15.01 -0.59
CA ALA A 73 5.39 -14.37 -0.47
C ALA A 73 5.41 -13.27 0.58
N PHE A 74 6.37 -13.35 1.50
CA PHE A 74 6.80 -12.16 2.26
C PHE A 74 7.85 -11.41 1.45
N ILE A 75 7.81 -10.08 1.52
CA ILE A 75 8.46 -9.18 0.54
C ILE A 75 9.24 -8.03 1.20
N ASP A 76 9.22 -7.97 2.53
CA ASP A 76 9.94 -6.94 3.28
C ASP A 76 11.39 -7.39 3.52
N ASP A 77 12.24 -6.45 3.91
CA ASP A 77 13.68 -6.68 4.11
C ASP A 77 14.39 -7.27 2.88
N HIS A 78 13.92 -6.91 1.68
CA HIS A 78 14.43 -7.41 0.41
C HIS A 78 15.84 -6.90 0.04
N PHE A 79 16.46 -6.06 0.87
CA PHE A 79 17.88 -5.76 0.79
C PHE A 79 18.75 -7.00 1.13
N ASP A 80 18.18 -8.03 1.76
CA ASP A 80 18.86 -9.32 1.98
C ASP A 80 18.83 -10.21 0.74
N TYR A 81 17.80 -10.07 -0.10
CA TYR A 81 17.54 -10.90 -1.26
C TYR A 81 18.70 -10.91 -2.27
N HIS A 82 19.13 -12.10 -2.68
CA HIS A 82 20.25 -12.31 -3.61
C HIS A 82 21.58 -11.66 -3.12
N THR A 83 21.79 -11.61 -1.80
CA THR A 83 23.05 -11.12 -1.21
C THR A 83 23.60 -12.14 -0.21
N ALA A 84 24.84 -11.93 0.24
CA ALA A 84 25.42 -12.72 1.33
C ALA A 84 24.70 -12.57 2.68
N LEU A 85 23.76 -11.61 2.80
CA LEU A 85 22.96 -11.42 3.99
C LEU A 85 21.76 -12.37 4.07
N ASP A 86 21.38 -13.01 2.95
CA ASP A 86 20.32 -14.00 2.89
C ASP A 86 20.72 -15.27 3.67
N THR A 87 20.50 -15.22 4.98
CA THR A 87 20.97 -16.20 5.93
C THR A 87 19.85 -16.55 6.91
N TYR A 88 19.92 -17.76 7.46
CA TYR A 88 18.97 -18.22 8.48
C TYR A 88 18.81 -17.23 9.66
N ALA A 89 19.91 -16.58 10.07
CA ALA A 89 19.89 -15.64 11.21
C ALA A 89 19.10 -14.36 10.93
N ARG A 90 18.94 -13.98 9.66
CA ARG A 90 18.21 -12.77 9.25
C ARG A 90 16.77 -13.01 8.85
N LEU A 91 16.37 -14.28 8.66
CA LEU A 91 14.99 -14.65 8.41
C LEU A 91 14.11 -14.37 9.63
N ASP A 92 13.09 -13.52 9.46
CA ASP A 92 12.09 -13.27 10.51
C ASP A 92 11.23 -14.51 10.73
N VAL A 93 11.39 -15.11 11.91
CA VAL A 93 10.66 -16.30 12.35
C VAL A 93 9.15 -16.07 12.36
N SER A 94 8.68 -14.85 12.59
CA SER A 94 7.26 -14.49 12.54
C SER A 94 6.73 -14.54 11.11
N SER A 95 7.51 -14.08 10.14
CA SER A 95 7.19 -14.14 8.71
C SER A 95 7.12 -15.58 8.21
N LEU A 96 8.10 -16.40 8.60
CA LEU A 96 8.09 -17.84 8.31
C LEU A 96 6.88 -18.55 8.93
N LYS A 97 6.58 -18.29 10.21
CA LYS A 97 5.40 -18.85 10.89
C LYS A 97 4.10 -18.40 10.24
N HIS A 98 4.02 -17.14 9.82
CA HIS A 98 2.85 -16.60 9.13
C HIS A 98 2.65 -17.30 7.78
N GLN A 99 3.70 -17.44 6.97
CA GLN A 99 3.62 -18.17 5.71
C GLN A 99 3.26 -19.65 5.92
N ALA A 100 3.89 -20.32 6.89
CA ALA A 100 3.57 -21.70 7.26
C ALA A 100 2.12 -21.87 7.76
N SER A 101 1.49 -20.83 8.31
CA SER A 101 0.10 -20.87 8.75
C SER A 101 -0.91 -21.09 7.61
N TYR A 102 -0.51 -20.86 6.36
CA TYR A 102 -1.31 -21.20 5.18
C TYR A 102 -1.25 -22.68 4.84
N LEU A 103 -0.13 -23.35 5.10
CA LEU A 103 0.17 -24.69 4.58
C LEU A 103 -0.85 -25.74 5.02
N MET A 104 -0.97 -25.96 6.33
CA MET A 104 -1.81 -27.07 6.85
C MET A 104 -3.30 -26.89 6.55
N PRO A 105 -3.92 -25.71 6.71
CA PRO A 105 -5.32 -25.51 6.33
C PRO A 105 -5.57 -25.76 4.85
N LEU A 106 -4.68 -25.26 3.96
CA LEU A 106 -4.84 -25.43 2.52
C LEU A 106 -4.63 -26.88 2.08
N LEU A 107 -3.59 -27.56 2.58
CA LEU A 107 -3.37 -28.98 2.26
C LEU A 107 -4.53 -29.85 2.73
N THR A 108 -4.99 -29.64 3.97
CA THR A 108 -6.12 -30.39 4.54
C THR A 108 -7.36 -30.21 3.66
N TYR A 109 -7.68 -28.97 3.30
CA TYR A 109 -8.84 -28.65 2.49
C TYR A 109 -8.74 -29.20 1.05
N PHE A 110 -7.65 -28.86 0.34
CA PHE A 110 -7.50 -29.23 -1.08
C PHE A 110 -7.20 -30.71 -1.31
N SER A 111 -6.78 -31.46 -0.28
CA SER A 111 -6.69 -32.93 -0.38
C SER A 111 -8.06 -33.62 -0.54
N GLN A 112 -9.14 -32.93 -0.17
CA GLN A 112 -10.52 -33.44 -0.23
C GLN A 112 -11.38 -32.71 -1.27
N ALA A 113 -10.89 -31.60 -1.84
CA ALA A 113 -11.61 -30.81 -2.81
C ALA A 113 -11.48 -31.39 -4.24
N ASP A 114 -12.49 -31.18 -5.08
CA ASP A 114 -12.41 -31.50 -6.51
C ASP A 114 -11.55 -30.45 -7.23
N LEU A 115 -10.30 -30.82 -7.53
CA LEU A 115 -9.35 -29.93 -8.19
C LEU A 115 -9.62 -29.75 -9.69
N SER A 116 -10.52 -30.54 -10.29
CA SER A 116 -10.87 -30.41 -11.71
C SER A 116 -11.73 -29.18 -12.02
N ASN A 117 -12.40 -28.64 -10.99
CA ASN A 117 -13.34 -27.53 -11.11
C ASN A 117 -12.84 -26.25 -10.41
N LEU A 118 -11.55 -25.90 -10.58
CA LEU A 118 -10.95 -24.71 -9.96
C LEU A 118 -10.92 -23.47 -10.88
N LYS A 119 -11.20 -23.64 -12.17
CA LYS A 119 -11.18 -22.56 -13.16
C LYS A 119 -12.43 -21.69 -13.07
N SER A 120 -12.32 -20.45 -13.54
CA SER A 120 -13.42 -19.51 -13.63
C SER A 120 -13.12 -18.47 -14.71
N GLU A 121 -14.16 -17.91 -15.33
CA GLU A 121 -14.06 -16.73 -16.20
C GLU A 121 -14.42 -15.43 -15.45
N GLU A 122 -14.93 -15.56 -14.23
CA GLU A 122 -15.31 -14.43 -13.39
C GLU A 122 -14.24 -14.11 -12.33
N ASP A 123 -14.09 -12.82 -12.06
CA ASP A 123 -13.27 -12.28 -10.98
C ASP A 123 -14.10 -11.78 -9.80
N LEU A 124 -13.53 -11.97 -8.61
CA LEU A 124 -14.00 -11.40 -7.36
C LEU A 124 -13.08 -10.26 -6.92
N VAL A 125 -13.69 -9.21 -6.37
CA VAL A 125 -13.01 -8.29 -5.46
C VAL A 125 -12.88 -9.01 -4.14
N TYR A 126 -11.70 -9.01 -3.54
CA TYR A 126 -11.47 -9.59 -2.22
C TYR A 126 -10.48 -8.76 -1.41
N PHE A 127 -10.63 -8.76 -0.09
CA PHE A 127 -9.77 -8.02 0.84
C PHE A 127 -9.93 -8.56 2.26
N ASN A 128 -8.95 -8.28 3.10
CA ASN A 128 -8.98 -8.71 4.50
C ASN A 128 -9.87 -7.82 5.38
N THR A 129 -10.47 -8.44 6.38
CA THR A 129 -11.18 -7.73 7.45
C THR A 129 -10.81 -8.33 8.81
N PRO A 130 -10.78 -7.53 9.90
CA PRO A 130 -10.42 -8.04 11.23
C PRO A 130 -11.34 -9.15 11.75
N VAL A 131 -12.62 -9.13 11.38
CA VAL A 131 -13.65 -10.03 11.93
C VAL A 131 -13.87 -11.26 11.04
N PHE A 132 -14.00 -11.07 9.73
CA PHE A 132 -14.35 -12.15 8.80
C PHE A 132 -13.14 -12.74 8.09
N LYS A 133 -11.92 -12.30 8.44
CA LYS A 133 -10.62 -12.63 7.83
C LYS A 133 -10.49 -12.19 6.37
N MET A 134 -11.37 -12.63 5.48
CA MET A 134 -11.43 -12.26 4.07
C MET A 134 -12.88 -12.19 3.58
N VAL A 135 -13.22 -11.09 2.91
CA VAL A 135 -14.53 -10.88 2.27
C VAL A 135 -14.32 -10.83 0.77
N SER A 136 -15.27 -11.38 0.01
CA SER A 136 -15.23 -11.34 -1.46
C SER A 136 -16.60 -11.08 -2.08
N TYR A 137 -16.64 -10.36 -3.21
CA TYR A 137 -17.85 -10.16 -4.02
C TYR A 137 -17.51 -10.01 -5.51
N PRO A 138 -18.45 -10.27 -6.44
CA PRO A 138 -18.18 -10.23 -7.88
C PRO A 138 -17.77 -8.84 -8.40
N PHE A 139 -16.87 -8.79 -9.39
CA PHE A 139 -16.50 -7.55 -10.07
C PHE A 139 -17.71 -6.79 -10.65
N SER A 140 -18.77 -7.50 -11.04
CA SER A 140 -20.01 -6.91 -11.55
C SER A 140 -20.71 -5.98 -10.53
N TRP A 141 -20.43 -6.10 -9.23
CA TRP A 141 -20.99 -5.23 -8.20
C TRP A 141 -20.34 -3.85 -8.14
N ALA A 142 -19.15 -3.67 -8.72
CA ALA A 142 -18.39 -2.42 -8.62
C ALA A 142 -19.18 -1.20 -9.16
N ILE A 143 -19.80 -1.32 -10.34
CA ILE A 143 -20.58 -0.24 -10.96
C ILE A 143 -21.87 0.05 -10.18
N PRO A 144 -22.73 -0.95 -9.86
CA PRO A 144 -23.92 -0.72 -9.03
C PRO A 144 -23.60 -0.06 -7.67
N MET A 145 -22.53 -0.51 -7.00
CA MET A 145 -22.11 0.07 -5.72
C MET A 145 -21.66 1.54 -5.89
N LEU A 146 -20.87 1.84 -6.92
CA LEU A 146 -20.45 3.21 -7.21
C LEU A 146 -21.66 4.12 -7.47
N ILE A 147 -22.61 3.70 -8.32
CA ILE A 147 -23.82 4.47 -8.63
C ILE A 147 -24.62 4.73 -7.35
N LEU A 148 -24.85 3.68 -6.54
CA LEU A 148 -25.57 3.81 -5.28
C LEU A 148 -24.88 4.80 -4.33
N ALA A 149 -23.56 4.72 -4.18
CA ALA A 149 -22.80 5.62 -3.32
C ALA A 149 -22.88 7.09 -3.79
N VAL A 150 -22.80 7.33 -5.11
CA VAL A 150 -22.93 8.68 -5.69
C VAL A 150 -24.34 9.23 -5.47
N VAL A 151 -25.38 8.44 -5.69
CA VAL A 151 -26.77 8.85 -5.46
C VAL A 151 -26.99 9.20 -3.99
N LEU A 152 -26.57 8.32 -3.06
CA LEU A 152 -26.69 8.57 -1.63
C LEU A 152 -25.89 9.81 -1.20
N PHE A 153 -24.69 10.01 -1.75
CA PHE A 153 -23.88 11.19 -1.48
C PHE A 153 -24.62 12.48 -1.88
N ILE A 154 -25.14 12.56 -3.11
CA ILE A 154 -25.87 13.72 -3.60
C ILE A 154 -27.11 13.99 -2.74
N LEU A 155 -27.89 12.94 -2.43
CA LEU A 155 -29.09 13.05 -1.58
C LEU A 155 -28.77 13.55 -0.17
N LEU A 156 -27.70 13.05 0.46
CA LEU A 156 -27.29 13.47 1.80
C LEU A 156 -26.73 14.89 1.84
N VAL A 157 -25.95 15.28 0.82
CA VAL A 157 -25.47 16.67 0.68
C VAL A 157 -26.66 17.61 0.52
N TYR A 158 -27.60 17.28 -0.37
CA TYR A 158 -28.83 18.07 -0.55
C TYR A 158 -29.65 18.15 0.74
N TYR A 159 -29.88 17.01 1.41
CA TYR A 159 -30.61 16.95 2.67
C TYR A 159 -29.98 17.84 3.76
N GLY A 160 -28.66 17.78 3.93
CA GLY A 160 -27.97 18.61 4.94
C GLY A 160 -27.94 20.10 4.60
N ILE A 161 -27.95 20.48 3.31
CA ILE A 161 -28.13 21.88 2.89
C ILE A 161 -29.56 22.35 3.23
N GLN A 162 -30.58 21.55 2.90
CA GLN A 162 -31.99 21.88 3.20
C GLN A 162 -32.24 22.02 4.71
N LYS A 163 -31.59 21.19 5.54
CA LYS A 163 -31.64 21.29 6.99
C LYS A 163 -30.77 22.41 7.57
N GLN A 164 -30.09 23.20 6.74
CA GLN A 164 -29.17 24.28 7.14
C GLN A 164 -28.03 23.80 8.07
N THR A 165 -27.76 22.49 8.09
CA THR A 165 -26.65 21.90 8.84
C THR A 165 -25.37 21.96 8.03
N PHE A 166 -25.46 21.92 6.70
CA PHE A 166 -24.32 22.08 5.80
C PHE A 166 -24.38 23.44 5.10
N LYS A 167 -23.47 24.35 5.50
CA LYS A 167 -23.39 25.68 4.89
C LYS A 167 -22.56 25.64 3.61
N PHE A 168 -23.12 26.12 2.51
CA PHE A 168 -22.45 26.11 1.19
C PHE A 168 -21.06 26.76 1.22
N ALA A 169 -20.91 27.90 1.89
CA ALA A 169 -19.62 28.58 2.05
C ALA A 169 -18.55 27.69 2.74
N ASN A 170 -18.95 26.83 3.68
CA ASN A 170 -18.02 25.91 4.34
C ASN A 170 -17.71 24.68 3.49
N ILE A 171 -18.64 24.25 2.64
CA ILE A 171 -18.38 23.22 1.62
C ILE A 171 -17.30 23.72 0.66
N LEU A 172 -17.45 24.95 0.12
CA LEU A 172 -16.44 25.55 -0.76
C LEU A 172 -15.06 25.70 -0.10
N LYS A 173 -15.03 26.12 1.18
CA LYS A 173 -13.79 26.15 1.96
C LYS A 173 -13.18 24.74 2.13
N GLY A 174 -14.02 23.73 2.33
CA GLY A 174 -13.61 22.33 2.40
C GLY A 174 -12.96 21.86 1.10
N PHE A 175 -13.55 22.19 -0.05
CA PHE A 175 -12.97 21.91 -1.36
C PHE A 175 -11.62 22.63 -1.53
N GLY A 176 -11.57 23.95 -1.32
CA GLY A 176 -10.32 24.70 -1.43
C GLY A 176 -9.21 24.15 -0.52
N ALA A 177 -9.54 23.86 0.75
CA ALA A 177 -8.59 23.29 1.70
C ALA A 177 -8.10 21.90 1.27
N PHE A 178 -9.00 20.98 0.89
CA PHE A 178 -8.61 19.62 0.55
C PHE A 178 -7.82 19.55 -0.76
N THR A 179 -8.18 20.36 -1.77
CA THR A 179 -7.39 20.46 -3.01
C THR A 179 -5.98 20.94 -2.74
N VAL A 180 -5.81 21.97 -1.91
CA VAL A 180 -4.48 22.47 -1.53
C VAL A 180 -3.68 21.39 -0.80
N ILE A 181 -4.29 20.64 0.12
CA ILE A 181 -3.63 19.53 0.81
C ILE A 181 -3.20 18.45 -0.18
N LEU A 182 -4.08 18.04 -1.10
CA LEU A 182 -3.75 17.05 -2.13
C LEU A 182 -2.59 17.50 -3.02
N ILE A 183 -2.56 18.78 -3.42
CA ILE A 183 -1.45 19.33 -4.21
C ILE A 183 -0.16 19.32 -3.40
N ILE A 184 -0.16 19.82 -2.16
CA ILE A 184 1.04 19.88 -1.31
C ILE A 184 1.58 18.46 -1.06
N ASN A 185 0.74 17.55 -0.55
CA ASN A 185 1.16 16.18 -0.26
C ASN A 185 1.50 15.38 -1.52
N GLY A 186 0.82 15.65 -2.64
CA GLY A 186 1.13 15.07 -3.94
C GLY A 186 2.51 15.49 -4.45
N LEU A 187 2.83 16.79 -4.39
CA LEU A 187 4.14 17.32 -4.78
C LEU A 187 5.25 16.81 -3.85
N ILE A 188 5.03 16.84 -2.53
CA ILE A 188 5.98 16.29 -1.55
C ILE A 188 6.28 14.83 -1.87
N GLY A 189 5.25 14.00 -2.02
CA GLY A 189 5.43 12.58 -2.28
C GLY A 189 6.03 12.26 -3.66
N TYR A 190 5.71 13.05 -4.69
CA TYR A 190 6.26 12.90 -6.05
C TYR A 190 7.77 13.16 -6.07
N PHE A 191 8.22 14.26 -5.44
CA PHE A 191 9.63 14.64 -5.44
C PHE A 191 10.44 14.02 -4.30
N ALA A 192 9.78 13.37 -3.33
CA ALA A 192 10.42 12.80 -2.14
C ALA A 192 11.65 11.94 -2.48
N TRP A 193 11.49 10.94 -3.35
CA TRP A 193 12.56 10.02 -3.68
C TRP A 193 13.71 10.69 -4.43
N SER A 194 13.40 11.61 -5.36
CA SER A 194 14.42 12.37 -6.09
C SER A 194 15.25 13.26 -5.14
N VAL A 195 14.60 13.90 -4.17
CA VAL A 195 15.27 14.70 -3.14
C VAL A 195 16.12 13.81 -2.23
N LEU A 196 15.62 12.63 -1.82
CA LEU A 196 16.39 11.70 -0.99
C LEU A 196 17.65 11.20 -1.70
N ASN A 197 17.58 10.85 -2.99
CA ASN A 197 18.78 10.46 -3.75
C ASN A 197 19.76 11.62 -3.96
N ALA A 198 19.27 12.86 -4.04
CA ALA A 198 20.15 14.03 -4.14
C ALA A 198 20.91 14.29 -2.82
N ILE A 199 20.28 14.03 -1.67
CA ILE A 199 20.89 14.17 -0.35
C ILE A 199 21.79 12.98 -0.01
N TYR A 200 21.37 11.76 -0.39
CA TYR A 200 22.07 10.50 -0.12
C TYR A 200 22.33 9.74 -1.44
N PRO A 201 23.37 10.12 -2.21
CA PRO A 201 23.68 9.50 -3.49
C PRO A 201 23.92 7.99 -3.41
N ASN A 202 24.37 7.51 -2.24
CA ASN A 202 24.64 6.10 -1.97
C ASN A 202 23.38 5.22 -2.02
N TYR A 203 22.17 5.78 -1.92
CA TYR A 203 20.94 5.02 -2.13
C TYR A 203 20.77 4.53 -3.56
N ALA A 204 21.46 5.15 -4.54
CA ALA A 204 21.45 4.70 -5.93
C ALA A 204 22.12 3.33 -6.13
N GLU A 205 22.96 2.89 -5.18
CA GLU A 205 23.58 1.56 -5.19
C GLU A 205 22.58 0.44 -4.81
N ILE A 206 21.47 0.80 -4.14
CA ILE A 206 20.48 -0.18 -3.68
C ILE A 206 19.49 -0.47 -4.82
N LEU A 207 19.77 -1.52 -5.59
CA LEU A 207 19.06 -1.88 -6.82
C LEU A 207 17.54 -2.05 -6.64
N GLN A 208 17.11 -2.55 -5.48
CA GLN A 208 15.70 -2.81 -5.21
C GLN A 208 14.90 -1.52 -4.92
N GLY A 209 15.58 -0.39 -4.70
CA GLY A 209 14.96 0.93 -4.50
C GLY A 209 14.32 1.12 -3.13
N PHE A 210 14.71 0.32 -2.14
CA PHE A 210 14.30 0.45 -0.74
C PHE A 210 15.51 0.33 0.19
N PRO A 211 16.02 1.43 0.76
CA PRO A 211 17.16 1.40 1.66
C PRO A 211 16.82 0.76 3.00
N TYR A 212 17.84 0.37 3.78
CA TYR A 212 17.70 -0.24 5.11
C TYR A 212 16.83 0.59 6.08
N ASN A 213 16.84 1.92 5.96
CA ASN A 213 16.02 2.85 6.75
C ASN A 213 14.69 3.22 6.06
N GLY A 214 14.27 2.48 5.04
CA GLY A 214 13.11 2.82 4.20
C GLY A 214 11.79 2.95 4.98
N HIS A 215 11.59 2.10 5.99
CA HIS A 215 10.45 2.20 6.90
C HIS A 215 10.40 3.52 7.68
N LEU A 216 11.56 4.06 8.07
CA LEU A 216 11.61 5.37 8.73
C LEU A 216 11.15 6.48 7.77
N TYR A 217 11.46 6.39 6.48
CA TYR A 217 10.93 7.34 5.50
C TYR A 217 9.41 7.20 5.34
N ILE A 218 8.85 5.99 5.30
CA ILE A 218 7.38 5.80 5.27
C ILE A 218 6.73 6.51 6.47
N TRP A 219 7.29 6.33 7.68
CA TRP A 219 6.81 7.02 8.88
C TRP A 219 6.97 8.53 8.80
N ALA A 220 8.14 9.03 8.38
CA ALA A 220 8.41 10.45 8.26
C ALA A 220 7.43 11.14 7.28
N PHE A 221 7.20 10.56 6.10
CA PHE A 221 6.26 11.08 5.11
C PHE A 221 4.80 10.90 5.54
N THR A 222 4.48 9.88 6.34
CA THR A 222 3.15 9.74 6.97
C THR A 222 2.91 10.89 7.95
N PHE A 223 3.82 11.14 8.89
CA PHE A 223 3.69 12.24 9.84
C PHE A 223 3.71 13.61 9.15
N LEU A 224 4.52 13.78 8.10
CA LEU A 224 4.54 15.01 7.31
C LEU A 224 3.18 15.24 6.64
N SER A 225 2.60 14.21 6.04
CA SER A 225 1.28 14.29 5.41
C SER A 225 0.18 14.64 6.42
N ILE A 226 0.18 14.02 7.60
CA ILE A 226 -0.74 14.36 8.70
C ILE A 226 -0.51 15.78 9.19
N THR A 227 0.75 16.23 9.27
CA THR A 227 1.12 17.60 9.65
C THR A 227 0.51 18.60 8.69
N VAL A 228 0.70 18.42 7.37
CA VAL A 228 0.11 19.28 6.33
C VAL A 228 -1.41 19.29 6.44
N CYS A 229 -2.04 18.11 6.56
CA CYS A 229 -3.50 17.99 6.70
C CYS A 229 -4.02 18.78 7.92
N THR A 230 -3.39 18.58 9.08
CA THR A 230 -3.79 19.22 10.33
C THR A 230 -3.49 20.72 10.31
N ALA A 231 -2.34 21.12 9.73
CA ALA A 231 -1.91 22.51 9.57
C ALA A 231 -2.90 23.33 8.72
N VAL A 232 -3.39 22.77 7.62
CA VAL A 232 -4.37 23.45 6.77
C VAL A 232 -5.75 23.44 7.43
N TYR A 233 -6.22 22.29 7.89
CA TYR A 233 -7.59 22.17 8.40
C TYR A 233 -7.80 22.83 9.77
N HIS A 234 -6.79 23.02 10.63
CA HIS A 234 -6.98 23.69 11.92
C HIS A 234 -7.60 25.08 11.79
N ARG A 235 -7.41 25.74 10.63
CA ARG A 235 -7.96 27.08 10.34
C ARG A 235 -9.47 27.04 10.06
N PHE A 236 -9.99 25.87 9.66
CA PHE A 236 -11.38 25.69 9.22
C PHE A 236 -12.22 24.84 10.19
N TYR A 237 -11.56 24.02 11.01
CA TYR A 237 -12.22 23.09 11.91
C TYR A 237 -13.03 23.78 13.02
N LYS A 238 -14.34 23.81 12.82
CA LYS A 238 -15.33 24.07 13.87
C LYS A 238 -16.27 22.87 13.95
N PRO A 239 -16.72 22.45 15.16
CA PRO A 239 -17.65 21.32 15.31
C PRO A 239 -18.91 21.46 14.43
N GLU A 240 -19.44 22.68 14.32
CA GLU A 240 -20.57 23.04 13.46
C GLU A 240 -20.34 22.85 11.95
N ASN A 241 -19.08 22.77 11.51
CA ASN A 241 -18.71 22.67 10.09
C ASN A 241 -18.26 21.25 9.70
N ALA A 242 -18.22 20.30 10.65
CA ALA A 242 -17.64 18.97 10.45
C ALA A 242 -18.21 18.25 9.22
N GLY A 243 -19.54 18.23 9.09
CA GLY A 243 -20.21 17.63 7.93
C GLY A 243 -19.91 18.37 6.62
N SER A 244 -19.90 19.71 6.63
CA SER A 244 -19.53 20.50 5.44
C SER A 244 -18.10 20.25 4.96
N LEU A 245 -17.15 20.07 5.89
CA LEU A 245 -15.75 19.83 5.56
C LEU A 245 -15.50 18.40 5.07
N LEU A 246 -16.32 17.43 5.48
CA LEU A 246 -16.22 16.02 5.07
C LEU A 246 -16.64 15.79 3.60
N ILE A 247 -17.49 16.66 3.06
CA ILE A 247 -18.03 16.54 1.68
C ILE A 247 -16.93 16.53 0.63
N ALA A 248 -15.92 17.41 0.74
CA ALA A 248 -14.84 17.48 -0.24
C ALA A 248 -13.98 16.20 -0.26
N PRO A 249 -13.42 15.72 0.87
CA PRO A 249 -12.76 14.41 0.91
C PRO A 249 -13.57 13.26 0.33
N MET A 250 -14.86 13.18 0.65
CA MET A 250 -15.76 12.14 0.10
C MET A 250 -15.92 12.28 -1.41
N PHE A 251 -16.02 13.49 -1.95
CA PHE A 251 -16.07 13.73 -3.38
C PHE A 251 -14.80 13.23 -4.09
N TYR A 252 -13.61 13.62 -3.61
CA TYR A 252 -12.35 13.16 -4.18
C TYR A 252 -12.18 11.65 -4.06
N TRP A 253 -12.63 11.06 -2.95
CA TRP A 253 -12.63 9.61 -2.77
C TRP A 253 -13.58 8.90 -3.75
N LEU A 254 -14.77 9.46 -4.00
CA LEU A 254 -15.70 8.94 -5.01
C LEU A 254 -15.13 9.03 -6.43
N VAL A 255 -14.42 10.12 -6.76
CA VAL A 255 -13.69 10.24 -8.02
C VAL A 255 -12.62 9.16 -8.14
N LEU A 256 -11.85 8.92 -7.08
CA LEU A 256 -10.89 7.81 -7.03
C LEU A 256 -11.60 6.45 -7.22
N CYS A 257 -12.72 6.22 -6.53
CA CYS A 257 -13.52 5.01 -6.68
C CYS A 257 -14.02 4.82 -8.12
N ALA A 258 -14.41 5.90 -8.81
CA ALA A 258 -14.79 5.86 -10.21
C ALA A 258 -13.59 5.46 -11.08
N ILE A 259 -12.44 6.11 -10.91
CA ILE A 259 -11.21 5.80 -11.66
C ILE A 259 -10.83 4.34 -11.50
N VAL A 260 -10.75 3.83 -10.26
CA VAL A 260 -10.36 2.43 -10.02
C VAL A 260 -11.41 1.45 -10.55
N THR A 261 -12.70 1.77 -10.49
CA THR A 261 -13.75 0.88 -11.04
C THR A 261 -13.62 0.67 -12.55
N PHE A 262 -13.13 1.66 -13.29
CA PHE A 262 -12.94 1.53 -14.74
C PHE A 262 -11.53 1.10 -15.15
N LYS A 263 -10.50 1.46 -14.39
CA LYS A 263 -9.08 1.20 -14.74
C LYS A 263 -8.45 0.04 -14.00
N LEU A 264 -8.90 -0.24 -12.78
CA LEU A 264 -8.28 -1.22 -11.87
C LEU A 264 -9.33 -1.84 -10.93
N ARG A 265 -10.23 -2.67 -11.49
CA ARG A 265 -11.39 -3.24 -10.78
C ARG A 265 -11.02 -3.97 -9.49
N GLY A 266 -9.81 -4.51 -9.38
CA GLY A 266 -9.31 -5.12 -8.15
C GLY A 266 -9.26 -4.15 -6.95
N ALA A 267 -9.21 -2.84 -7.15
CA ALA A 267 -9.29 -1.82 -6.10
C ALA A 267 -10.72 -1.36 -5.78
N SER A 268 -11.77 -1.93 -6.40
CA SER A 268 -13.15 -1.48 -6.18
C SER A 268 -13.64 -1.65 -4.73
N PHE A 269 -12.92 -2.36 -3.85
CA PHE A 269 -13.19 -2.36 -2.41
C PHE A 269 -12.98 -1.00 -1.73
N PHE A 270 -12.33 -0.04 -2.39
CA PHE A 270 -12.19 1.33 -1.91
C PHE A 270 -13.54 2.04 -1.70
N ILE A 271 -14.62 1.52 -2.31
CA ILE A 271 -15.98 2.03 -2.09
C ILE A 271 -16.52 1.69 -0.70
N ILE A 272 -16.01 0.64 -0.04
CA ILE A 272 -16.52 0.18 1.26
C ILE A 272 -16.39 1.28 2.33
N PRO A 273 -15.20 1.89 2.56
CA PRO A 273 -15.08 3.06 3.43
C PRO A 273 -16.05 4.22 3.13
N VAL A 274 -16.43 4.42 1.87
CA VAL A 274 -17.37 5.50 1.48
C VAL A 274 -18.75 5.27 2.07
N TYR A 275 -19.25 4.04 2.10
CA TYR A 275 -20.56 3.75 2.71
C TYR A 275 -20.58 4.06 4.20
N PHE A 276 -19.50 3.79 4.92
CA PHE A 276 -19.39 4.18 6.33
C PHE A 276 -19.26 5.70 6.49
N ALA A 277 -18.54 6.37 5.59
CA ALA A 277 -18.47 7.82 5.54
C ALA A 277 -19.84 8.46 5.21
N LEU A 278 -20.68 7.83 4.39
CA LEU A 278 -22.06 8.26 4.11
C LEU A 278 -22.93 8.17 5.37
N VAL A 279 -22.80 7.10 6.15
CA VAL A 279 -23.48 6.99 7.46
C VAL A 279 -22.98 8.08 8.42
N SER A 280 -21.67 8.34 8.46
CA SER A 280 -21.07 9.42 9.25
C SER A 280 -21.62 10.79 8.83
N LEU A 281 -21.70 11.06 7.53
CA LEU A 281 -22.28 12.29 6.98
C LEU A 281 -23.75 12.45 7.36
N PHE A 282 -24.55 11.37 7.31
CA PHE A 282 -25.94 11.38 7.75
C PHE A 282 -26.08 11.70 9.25
N VAL A 283 -25.25 11.07 10.09
CA VAL A 283 -25.21 11.35 11.54
C VAL A 283 -24.89 12.84 11.79
N LEU A 284 -23.89 13.38 11.09
CA LEU A 284 -23.52 14.80 11.16
C LEU A 284 -24.61 15.75 10.64
N ALA A 285 -25.41 15.31 9.66
CA ALA A 285 -26.56 16.07 9.16
C ALA A 285 -27.74 16.08 10.15
N ARG A 286 -27.88 15.04 10.99
CA ARG A 286 -29.03 14.89 11.89
C ARG A 286 -28.75 15.34 13.32
N GLN A 287 -27.51 15.24 13.78
CA GLN A 287 -27.15 15.40 15.19
C GLN A 287 -26.18 16.57 15.37
N LYS A 288 -26.56 17.56 16.19
CA LYS A 288 -25.66 18.67 16.56
C LYS A 288 -24.49 18.21 17.46
N LYS A 289 -24.71 17.17 18.26
CA LYS A 289 -23.73 16.55 19.15
C LYS A 289 -23.69 15.04 18.87
N PRO A 290 -23.00 14.61 17.81
CA PRO A 290 -22.93 13.20 17.44
C PRO A 290 -22.16 12.41 18.51
N ASN A 291 -22.51 11.13 18.67
CA ASN A 291 -21.75 10.23 19.51
C ASN A 291 -20.36 9.98 18.87
N MET A 292 -19.28 10.40 19.54
CA MET A 292 -17.92 10.24 19.00
C MET A 292 -17.49 8.78 18.86
N PHE A 293 -17.95 7.89 19.76
CA PHE A 293 -17.65 6.46 19.66
C PHE A 293 -18.23 5.86 18.38
N LEU A 294 -19.45 6.27 18.01
CA LEU A 294 -20.05 5.84 16.74
C LEU A 294 -19.23 6.34 15.54
N LEU A 295 -18.81 7.61 15.53
CA LEU A 295 -18.01 8.14 14.43
C LEU A 295 -16.67 7.41 14.30
N VAL A 296 -15.99 7.11 15.42
CA VAL A 296 -14.75 6.32 15.43
C VAL A 296 -15.00 4.91 14.88
N LEU A 297 -16.08 4.26 15.30
CA LEU A 297 -16.45 2.93 14.78
C LEU A 297 -16.66 2.94 13.27
N LEU A 298 -17.30 3.99 12.73
CA LEU A 298 -17.50 4.16 11.29
C LEU A 298 -16.20 4.40 10.52
N CYS A 299 -15.11 4.79 11.18
CA CYS A 299 -13.80 4.95 10.55
C CYS A 299 -12.94 3.68 10.59
N VAL A 300 -13.34 2.63 11.32
CA VAL A 300 -12.60 1.36 11.37
C VAL A 300 -12.33 0.80 9.97
N PRO A 301 -13.30 0.73 9.03
CA PRO A 301 -13.05 0.15 7.71
C PRO A 301 -11.98 0.89 6.90
N VAL A 302 -11.93 2.23 6.94
CA VAL A 302 -10.87 2.96 6.21
C VAL A 302 -9.49 2.66 6.80
N LEU A 303 -9.41 2.60 8.13
CA LEU A 303 -8.16 2.31 8.82
C LEU A 303 -7.70 0.89 8.50
N THR A 304 -8.54 -0.12 8.67
CA THR A 304 -8.14 -1.52 8.51
C THR A 304 -7.90 -1.93 7.06
N MET A 305 -8.61 -1.32 6.11
CA MET A 305 -8.53 -1.72 4.69
C MET A 305 -7.49 -0.91 3.91
N ILE A 306 -7.30 0.37 4.24
CA ILE A 306 -6.47 1.29 3.43
C ILE A 306 -5.13 1.58 4.11
N SER A 307 -5.04 1.60 5.45
CA SER A 307 -3.75 1.86 6.11
C SER A 307 -2.66 0.83 5.76
N PRO A 308 -2.94 -0.48 5.59
CA PRO A 308 -1.90 -1.43 5.19
C PRO A 308 -1.28 -1.09 3.83
N LEU A 309 -2.06 -0.46 2.93
CA LEU A 309 -1.58 -0.05 1.61
C LEU A 309 -0.52 1.05 1.68
N VAL A 310 -0.51 1.85 2.74
CA VAL A 310 0.49 2.91 2.97
C VAL A 310 1.90 2.30 3.04
N THR A 311 2.06 1.15 3.71
CA THR A 311 3.35 0.45 3.79
C THR A 311 3.56 -0.50 2.60
N MET A 312 2.51 -1.20 2.17
CA MET A 312 2.59 -2.22 1.12
C MET A 312 3.15 -1.67 -0.19
N PHE A 313 2.74 -0.46 -0.63
CA PHE A 313 3.16 0.10 -1.90
C PHE A 313 4.66 0.43 -1.95
N PRO A 314 5.22 1.22 -1.02
CA PRO A 314 6.67 1.47 -1.01
C PRO A 314 7.51 0.22 -0.78
N VAL A 315 7.08 -0.72 0.07
CA VAL A 315 7.82 -1.96 0.31
C VAL A 315 7.86 -2.82 -0.95
N GLY A 316 6.72 -3.00 -1.63
CA GLY A 316 6.63 -3.85 -2.82
C GLY A 316 7.23 -3.22 -4.08
N LEU A 317 7.13 -1.90 -4.25
CA LEU A 317 7.46 -1.18 -5.49
C LEU A 317 8.59 -0.15 -5.33
N GLY A 318 9.22 -0.06 -4.15
CA GLY A 318 10.30 0.85 -3.82
C GLY A 318 9.84 2.23 -3.34
N LEU A 319 10.75 2.98 -2.71
CA LEU A 319 10.48 4.34 -2.18
C LEU A 319 10.17 5.38 -3.27
N LYS A 320 10.37 5.05 -4.55
CA LYS A 320 9.83 5.86 -5.66
C LYS A 320 8.31 6.06 -5.56
N LEU A 321 7.58 5.17 -4.88
CA LEU A 321 6.14 5.30 -4.63
C LEU A 321 5.80 6.00 -3.30
N LEU A 322 6.66 6.84 -2.73
CA LEU A 322 6.31 7.66 -1.57
C LEU A 322 5.11 8.60 -1.82
N ILE A 323 4.79 8.92 -3.08
CA ILE A 323 3.52 9.59 -3.44
C ILE A 323 2.28 8.80 -3.01
N SER A 324 2.33 7.47 -3.03
CA SER A 324 1.23 6.63 -2.54
C SER A 324 1.05 6.80 -1.04
N VAL A 325 2.13 6.91 -0.26
CA VAL A 325 2.10 7.18 1.19
C VAL A 325 1.40 8.50 1.47
N THR A 326 1.90 9.59 0.88
CA THR A 326 1.42 10.93 1.21
C THR A 326 -0.05 11.12 0.80
N LEU A 327 -0.45 10.61 -0.37
CA LEU A 327 -1.83 10.72 -0.87
C LEU A 327 -2.79 9.77 -0.14
N LEU A 328 -2.43 8.52 0.13
CA LEU A 328 -3.30 7.61 0.88
C LEU A 328 -3.53 8.11 2.31
N VAL A 329 -2.49 8.61 2.97
CA VAL A 329 -2.62 9.22 4.30
C VAL A 329 -3.53 10.46 4.25
N THR A 330 -3.41 11.28 3.20
CA THR A 330 -4.30 12.45 2.99
C THR A 330 -5.76 12.03 2.83
N LEU A 331 -6.01 10.99 2.03
CA LEU A 331 -7.35 10.47 1.78
C LEU A 331 -7.95 9.86 3.05
N ILE A 332 -7.18 9.04 3.79
CA ILE A 332 -7.60 8.45 5.07
C ILE A 332 -7.94 9.56 6.06
N TYR A 333 -7.05 10.55 6.20
CA TYR A 333 -7.27 11.73 7.04
C TYR A 333 -8.55 12.47 6.64
N GLY A 334 -8.78 12.61 5.33
CA GLY A 334 -9.98 13.22 4.75
C GLY A 334 -11.29 12.56 5.23
N LEU A 335 -11.36 11.24 5.28
CA LEU A 335 -12.54 10.52 5.80
C LEU A 335 -12.67 10.60 7.33
N LEU A 336 -11.57 10.93 8.03
CA LEU A 336 -11.54 11.16 9.49
C LEU A 336 -11.87 12.61 9.89
N VAL A 337 -12.03 13.53 8.92
CA VAL A 337 -12.36 14.96 9.15
C VAL A 337 -13.58 15.14 10.06
N GLY A 338 -14.59 14.26 9.93
CA GLY A 338 -15.79 14.26 10.76
C GLY A 338 -15.50 14.08 12.25
N ILE A 339 -14.42 13.40 12.62
CA ILE A 339 -13.98 13.20 14.00
C ILE A 339 -13.03 14.32 14.42
N PHE A 340 -12.01 14.60 13.61
CA PHE A 340 -10.96 15.57 13.94
C PHE A 340 -11.51 16.98 14.14
N SER A 341 -12.64 17.31 13.51
CA SER A 341 -13.37 18.57 13.74
C SER A 341 -13.74 18.81 15.21
N PHE A 342 -13.92 17.75 16.00
CA PHE A 342 -14.30 17.80 17.43
C PHE A 342 -13.09 17.84 18.38
N PHE A 343 -11.87 17.65 17.90
CA PHE A 343 -10.67 17.71 18.77
C PHE A 343 -10.42 19.12 19.30
N ARG A 344 -9.96 19.19 20.56
CA ARG A 344 -9.47 20.43 21.17
C ARG A 344 -8.01 20.69 20.77
N TYR A 345 -7.60 21.96 20.76
CA TYR A 345 -6.21 22.38 20.53
C TYR A 345 -5.57 21.83 19.25
N LYS A 346 -6.28 21.94 18.12
CA LYS A 346 -5.90 21.37 16.81
C LYS A 346 -4.54 21.85 16.29
N ASN A 347 -4.13 23.07 16.63
CA ASN A 347 -2.79 23.58 16.34
C ASN A 347 -1.68 22.80 17.06
N ARG A 348 -1.92 22.36 18.31
CA ARG A 348 -0.94 21.55 19.06
C ARG A 348 -0.73 20.18 18.43
N TRP A 349 -1.77 19.60 17.83
CA TRP A 349 -1.65 18.35 17.07
C TRP A 349 -0.78 18.54 15.82
N ALA A 350 -0.97 19.63 15.07
CA ALA A 350 -0.09 19.95 13.93
C ALA A 350 1.37 20.11 14.37
N VAL A 351 1.62 20.81 15.49
CA VAL A 351 2.98 20.95 16.05
C VAL A 351 3.55 19.60 16.48
N LEU A 352 2.76 18.77 17.17
CA LEU A 352 3.18 17.44 17.63
C LEU A 352 3.56 16.52 16.45
N PHE A 353 2.73 16.46 15.40
CA PHE A 353 3.06 15.69 14.20
C PHE A 353 4.23 16.30 13.42
N GLY A 354 4.40 17.63 13.45
CA GLY A 354 5.56 18.30 12.89
C GLY A 354 6.85 17.93 13.62
N ILE A 355 6.83 17.89 14.96
CA ILE A 355 7.96 17.42 15.77
C ILE A 355 8.24 15.95 15.49
N ALA A 356 7.22 15.10 15.43
CA ALA A 356 7.38 13.68 15.10
C ALA A 356 8.03 13.50 13.72
N THR A 357 7.58 14.27 12.72
CA THR A 357 8.20 14.32 11.38
C THR A 357 9.69 14.59 11.47
N ILE A 358 10.10 15.65 12.19
CA ILE A 358 11.51 16.03 12.34
C ILE A 358 12.30 14.92 13.04
N VAL A 359 11.79 14.38 14.15
CA VAL A 359 12.45 13.31 14.91
C VAL A 359 12.69 12.09 14.03
N VAL A 360 11.68 11.64 13.27
CA VAL A 360 11.81 10.46 12.42
C VAL A 360 12.76 10.73 11.24
N PHE A 361 12.77 11.93 10.65
CA PHE A 361 13.77 12.29 9.64
C PHE A 361 15.19 12.29 10.20
N LEU A 362 15.40 12.77 11.44
CA LEU A 362 16.70 12.71 12.10
C LEU A 362 17.15 11.26 12.34
N MET A 363 16.22 10.39 12.76
CA MET A 363 16.49 8.95 12.89
C MET A 363 16.85 8.33 11.54
N ALA A 364 16.10 8.63 10.48
CA ALA A 364 16.38 8.14 9.13
C ALA A 364 17.76 8.60 8.66
N ASN A 365 18.10 9.88 8.88
CA ASN A 365 19.41 10.44 8.55
C ASN A 365 20.56 9.77 9.33
N SER A 366 20.37 9.48 10.63
CA SER A 366 21.39 8.76 11.41
C SER A 366 21.68 7.34 10.88
N GLN A 367 20.78 6.82 10.06
CA GLN A 367 20.81 5.47 9.50
C GLN A 367 21.00 5.46 7.98
N SER A 368 21.37 6.58 7.33
CA SER A 368 21.49 6.66 5.87
C SER A 368 22.78 6.07 5.30
N GLY A 369 23.82 5.95 6.13
CA GLY A 369 25.11 5.37 5.73
C GLY A 369 25.14 3.85 5.79
N PHE A 370 26.12 3.26 5.10
CA PHE A 370 26.43 1.84 5.17
C PHE A 370 27.29 1.52 6.40
N SER A 371 27.16 0.30 6.92
CA SER A 371 27.91 -0.23 8.06
C SER A 371 28.12 -1.74 7.89
N GLU A 372 28.88 -2.39 8.77
CA GLU A 372 29.03 -3.86 8.72
C GLU A 372 27.68 -4.59 8.80
N GLU A 373 26.75 -4.08 9.62
CA GLU A 373 25.39 -4.64 9.73
C GLU A 373 24.45 -4.24 8.57
N ARG A 374 24.83 -3.23 7.77
CA ARG A 374 24.05 -2.68 6.66
C ARG A 374 24.99 -2.39 5.50
N PRO A 375 25.59 -3.44 4.92
CA PRO A 375 26.67 -3.27 3.97
C PRO A 375 26.15 -2.64 2.68
N LYS A 376 27.05 -1.96 1.97
CA LYS A 376 26.81 -1.55 0.60
C LYS A 376 26.66 -2.82 -0.26
N PRO A 377 25.60 -2.94 -1.09
CA PRO A 377 25.53 -4.02 -2.06
C PRO A 377 26.60 -3.81 -3.13
N ASN A 378 27.32 -4.88 -3.48
CA ASN A 378 28.29 -4.88 -4.57
C ASN A 378 27.87 -5.90 -5.63
N SER A 379 28.24 -5.63 -6.88
CA SER A 379 27.96 -6.50 -8.00
C SER A 379 29.20 -6.76 -8.84
N LEU A 380 29.30 -7.99 -9.35
CA LEU A 380 30.33 -8.42 -10.28
C LEU A 380 29.68 -9.32 -11.32
N VAL A 381 29.85 -8.96 -12.59
CA VAL A 381 29.28 -9.64 -13.74
C VAL A 381 30.43 -10.11 -14.60
N TYR A 382 30.42 -11.38 -14.96
CA TYR A 382 31.31 -11.94 -15.96
C TYR A 382 30.62 -11.94 -17.32
N PHE A 383 31.25 -11.32 -18.30
CA PHE A 383 30.79 -11.30 -19.68
C PHE A 383 31.84 -11.93 -20.59
N PHE A 384 31.47 -12.96 -21.34
CA PHE A 384 32.34 -13.58 -22.33
C PHE A 384 31.75 -13.39 -23.72
N ASP A 385 32.45 -12.62 -24.56
CA ASP A 385 32.15 -12.50 -25.97
C ASP A 385 32.73 -13.72 -26.71
N SER A 386 31.87 -14.63 -27.13
CA SER A 386 32.29 -15.87 -27.81
C SER A 386 32.86 -15.63 -29.20
N ASP A 387 32.47 -14.54 -29.87
CA ASP A 387 32.90 -14.22 -31.23
C ASP A 387 34.28 -13.55 -31.19
N ALA A 388 34.48 -12.59 -30.28
CA ALA A 388 35.78 -11.96 -30.04
C ALA A 388 36.74 -12.87 -29.24
N LYS A 389 36.21 -13.88 -28.54
CA LYS A 389 36.93 -14.72 -27.55
C LYS A 389 37.55 -13.90 -26.42
N GLU A 390 36.88 -12.84 -26.01
CA GLU A 390 37.31 -11.92 -24.97
C GLU A 390 36.40 -12.03 -23.76
N ALA A 391 36.98 -11.86 -22.57
CA ALA A 391 36.27 -11.91 -21.31
C ALA A 391 36.42 -10.57 -20.60
N TYR A 392 35.33 -10.11 -20.02
CA TYR A 392 35.22 -8.83 -19.34
C TYR A 392 34.60 -9.03 -17.97
N TRP A 393 35.11 -8.30 -16.99
CA TRP A 393 34.37 -8.04 -15.76
C TRP A 393 33.56 -6.76 -15.96
N ALA A 394 32.35 -6.73 -15.39
CA ALA A 394 31.47 -5.57 -15.38
C ALA A 394 30.78 -5.45 -14.02
N THR A 395 30.29 -4.27 -13.68
CA THR A 395 29.58 -4.03 -12.43
C THR A 395 28.39 -3.10 -12.67
N TYR A 396 27.33 -3.26 -11.87
CA TYR A 396 26.21 -2.32 -11.79
C TYR A 396 26.49 -1.17 -10.80
N ASP A 397 27.55 -1.30 -10.00
CA ASP A 397 27.91 -0.35 -8.95
C ASP A 397 28.34 0.98 -9.58
N LYS A 398 27.73 2.09 -9.18
CA LYS A 398 28.12 3.42 -9.69
C LYS A 398 29.18 4.07 -8.82
N ILE A 399 29.32 3.59 -7.58
CA ILE A 399 30.29 4.07 -6.61
C ILE A 399 31.19 2.88 -6.25
N PRO A 400 32.32 2.67 -6.96
CA PRO A 400 33.27 1.61 -6.63
C PRO A 400 33.76 1.70 -5.19
N ASP A 401 34.04 0.56 -4.58
CA ASP A 401 34.68 0.47 -3.28
C ASP A 401 35.94 -0.40 -3.34
N ALA A 402 36.63 -0.54 -2.20
CA ALA A 402 37.88 -1.28 -2.12
C ALA A 402 37.76 -2.74 -2.59
N TRP A 403 36.57 -3.36 -2.53
CA TRP A 403 36.36 -4.70 -3.04
C TRP A 403 36.18 -4.69 -4.56
N THR A 404 35.30 -3.83 -5.08
CA THR A 404 35.04 -3.70 -6.52
C THR A 404 36.33 -3.31 -7.25
N ASP A 405 37.13 -2.40 -6.71
CA ASP A 405 38.42 -1.94 -7.26
C ASP A 405 39.42 -3.07 -7.52
N THR A 406 39.37 -4.19 -6.77
CA THR A 406 40.28 -5.33 -7.00
C THR A 406 40.12 -5.99 -8.37
N TYR A 407 38.95 -5.81 -9.00
CA TYR A 407 38.63 -6.36 -10.32
C TYR A 407 38.80 -5.37 -11.46
N PHE A 408 38.69 -4.05 -11.21
CA PHE A 408 38.68 -3.01 -12.25
C PHE A 408 39.93 -2.11 -12.28
N ASN A 409 40.73 -2.04 -11.20
CA ASN A 409 41.96 -1.25 -11.17
C ASN A 409 43.21 -2.06 -11.56
N GLN A 410 43.08 -3.10 -12.39
CA GLN A 410 44.23 -3.72 -13.04
C GLN A 410 44.65 -2.90 -14.28
N PRO A 411 45.95 -2.80 -14.62
CA PRO A 411 46.48 -1.81 -15.57
C PRO A 411 45.95 -1.86 -17.02
N ASN A 412 45.03 -2.76 -17.37
CA ASN A 412 44.63 -3.02 -18.75
C ASN A 412 43.11 -3.04 -19.02
N ASP A 413 42.24 -2.81 -18.02
CA ASP A 413 40.80 -2.94 -18.24
C ASP A 413 40.13 -1.57 -18.41
N THR A 414 39.55 -1.33 -19.59
CA THR A 414 38.73 -0.15 -19.89
C THR A 414 37.36 -0.28 -19.23
N VAL A 415 36.99 0.75 -18.45
CA VAL A 415 35.71 0.93 -17.73
C VAL A 415 34.50 0.96 -18.64
#